data_AF-A0A3A5AHX8-F1
#
_entry.id   AF-A0A3A5AHX8-F1
#
_cell.length_a   1.000
_cell.length_b   1.000
_cell.length_c   1.000
_cell.angle_alpha   90.00
_cell.angle_beta   90.00
_cell.angle_gamma   90.00
#
_symmetry.space_group_name_H-M   'P 1'
#
loop_
_entity.id
_entity.type
_entity.pdbx_description
1 polymer ?
#
loop_
_entity_poly.entity_id
_entity_poly.type
_entity_poly.pdbx_seq_one_letter_code
_entity_poly.pdbx_strand_id
1 'polypeptide(L)' 'MVLNIKDFPDELHRQMKIQAAIDGMSMKDLIIKALEKYLSKKGGK' A
#
# COMPACT_ATOMS: atom_id res chain seq x y z
N MET A 1 -12.31 8.56 6.15
CA MET A 1 -12.88 7.29 5.65
C MET A 1 -11.98 6.16 6.13
N VAL A 2 -12.55 5.06 6.65
CA VAL A 2 -11.78 3.91 7.15
C VAL A 2 -11.88 2.79 6.12
N LEU A 3 -10.75 2.25 5.68
CA LEU A 3 -10.68 1.13 4.76
C LEU A 3 -10.12 -0.09 5.51
N ASN A 4 -10.98 -1.10 5.71
CA ASN A 4 -10.62 -2.34 6.37
C ASN A 4 -10.54 -3.45 5.32
N ILE A 5 -9.36 -4.06 5.18
CA ILE A 5 -9.16 -5.20 4.28
C ILE A 5 -9.14 -6.46 5.15
N LYS A 6 -10.09 -7.38 4.91
CA LYS A 6 -10.09 -8.70 5.53
C LYS A 6 -9.25 -9.66 4.69
N ASP A 7 -8.70 -10.68 5.35
CA ASP A 7 -7.92 -11.76 4.71
C ASP A 7 -6.72 -11.25 3.89
N PHE A 8 -6.05 -10.22 4.42
CA PHE A 8 -4.84 -9.70 3.78
C PHE A 8 -3.67 -10.68 4.00
N PRO A 9 -2.97 -11.14 2.95
CA PRO A 9 -1.92 -12.15 3.10
C PRO A 9 -0.80 -11.69 4.05
N ASP A 10 -0.51 -12.50 5.08
CA ASP A 10 0.50 -12.18 6.10
C ASP A 10 1.88 -11.90 5.52
N GLU A 11 2.27 -12.64 4.48
CA GLU A 11 3.56 -12.45 3.81
C GLU A 11 3.65 -11.07 3.15
N LEU A 12 2.60 -10.66 2.43
CA LEU A 12 2.52 -9.32 1.84
C LEU A 12 2.52 -8.25 2.92
N HIS A 13 1.84 -8.48 4.05
CA HIS A 13 1.80 -7.53 5.15
C HIS A 13 3.21 -7.32 5.73
N ARG A 14 3.95 -8.41 5.92
CA ARG A 14 5.34 -8.37 6.38
C ARG A 14 6.26 -7.65 5.39
N GLN A 15 6.16 -7.96 4.10
CA GLN A 15 6.95 -7.31 3.05
C GLN A 15 6.68 -5.81 2.99
N MET A 16 5.40 -5.40 3.03
CA MET A 16 5.03 -3.99 3.06
C MET A 16 5.58 -3.27 4.30
N LYS A 17 5.55 -3.93 5.47
CA LYS A 17 6.11 -3.35 6.70
C LYS A 17 7.61 -3.10 6.59
N ILE A 18 8.35 -4.04 6.00
CA ILE A 18 9.79 -3.91 5.77
C ILE A 18 10.05 -2.76 4.78
N GLN A 19 9.35 -2.74 3.66
CA GLN A 19 9.53 -1.71 2.64
C GLN A 19 9.20 -0.32 3.17
N ALA A 20 8.10 -0.18 3.92
CA ALA A 20 7.71 1.08 4.55
C ALA A 20 8.79 1.59 5.53
N ALA A 21 9.43 0.68 6.30
CA ALA A 21 10.52 1.04 7.19
C ALA A 21 11.78 1.49 6.43
N ILE A 22 12.12 0.84 5.32
CA ILE A 22 13.25 1.22 4.45
C ILE A 22 13.01 2.62 3.85
N ASP A 23 11.80 2.88 3.38
CA ASP A 23 11.42 4.15 2.76
C ASP A 23 11.14 5.27 3.78
N GLY A 24 11.23 4.98 5.09
CA GLY A 24 10.98 5.95 6.17
C GLY A 24 9.55 6.48 6.20
N MET A 25 8.57 5.70 5.75
CA MET A 25 7.16 6.09 5.68
C MET A 25 6.22 5.08 6.35
N SER A 26 4.96 5.46 6.54
CA SER A 26 3.96 4.54 7.09
C SER A 26 3.50 3.54 6.02
N MET A 27 3.09 2.34 6.44
CA MET A 27 2.47 1.34 5.55
C MET A 27 1.25 1.92 4.80
N LYS A 28 0.50 2.82 5.45
CA LYS A 28 -0.63 3.51 4.81
C LYS A 28 -0.19 4.37 3.63
N ASP A 29 0.86 5.18 3.78
CA ASP A 29 1.42 6.00 2.71
C ASP A 29 1.94 5.14 1.55
N LEU A 30 2.58 4.02 1.86
CA LEU A 30 3.04 3.07 0.85
C LEU A 30 1.86 2.52 0.02
N ILE A 31 0.78 2.11 0.69
CA ILE A 31 -0.43 1.60 0.02
C ILE A 31 -1.07 2.68 -0.85
N ILE A 32 -1.20 3.91 -0.34
CA ILE A 32 -1.77 5.04 -1.09
C ILE A 32 -0.94 5.31 -2.35
N LYS A 33 0.39 5.44 -2.23
CA LYS A 33 1.28 5.65 -3.38
C LYS A 33 1.18 4.53 -4.40
N ALA A 34 1.09 3.29 -3.96
CA ALA A 34 0.93 2.15 -4.85
C ALA A 34 -0.38 2.22 -5.64
N LEU A 35 -1.49 2.60 -4.97
CA LEU A 35 -2.79 2.80 -5.60
C LEU A 35 -2.80 3.99 -6.56
N GLU A 36 -2.23 5.14 -6.18
CA GLU A 36 -2.11 6.30 -7.06
C GLU A 36 -1.32 5.97 -8.33
N LYS A 37 -0.18 5.28 -8.19
CA LYS A 37 0.63 4.83 -9.31
C LYS A 37 -0.12 3.85 -10.21
N TYR A 38 -0.89 2.94 -9.62
CA TYR A 38 -1.71 1.99 -10.37
C TYR A 38 -2.81 2.68 -11.17
N LEU A 39 -3.57 3.57 -10.52
CA LEU A 39 -4.67 4.32 -11.15
C LEU A 39 -4.16 5.30 -12.21
N SER A 40 -3.03 5.96 -11.97
CA SER A 40 -2.38 6.83 -12.96
C SER A 40 -1.98 6.07 -14.23
N LYS A 41 -1.51 4.82 -14.10
CA LYS A 41 -1.15 3.98 -15.26
C LYS A 41 -2.36 3.41 -16.00
N LYS A 42 -3.44 3.08 -15.30
CA LYS A 42 -4.64 2.46 -15.89
C LYS A 42 -5.65 3.46 -16.47
N GLY A 43 -5.46 4.76 -16.27
CA GLY A 43 -6.43 5.77 -16.69
C GLY A 43 -7.62 5.87 -15.72
N GLY A 44 -7.36 5.85 -14.41
CA GLY A 44 -8.37 6.14 -13.39
C GLY A 44 -8.79 7.62 -13.31
N LYS A 45 -8.54 8.38 -14.40
CA LYS A 45 -8.96 9.76 -14.65
C LYS A 45 -9.36 9.88 -16.11
#